data_AF-X6G579-F1
#
_entry.id   AF-X6G579-F1
#
_cell.length_a   1.000
_cell.length_b   1.000
_cell.length_c   1.000
_cell.angle_alpha   90.00
_cell.angle_beta   90.00
_cell.angle_gamma   90.00
#
_symmetry.space_group_name_H-M   'P 1'
#
loop_
_entity.id
_entity.type
_entity.pdbx_description
1 polymer ?
#
loop_
_entity_poly.entity_id
_entity_poly.type
_entity_poly.pdbx_seq_one_letter_code
_entity_poly.pdbx_strand_id
1 'polypeptide(L)' 'MGFAKRRGRGLTSMDGLIAATAIAQELTLATRNMKDFEGFGIELFDPWTA' A
#
# COMPACT_ATOMS: atom_id res chain seq x y z
N MET A 1 15.09 9.26 -1.90
CA MET A 1 14.81 7.82 -1.61
C MET A 1 13.79 7.73 -0.48
N GLY A 2 12.60 7.17 -0.77
CA GLY A 2 11.42 7.20 0.10
C GLY A 2 11.51 6.31 1.36
N PHE A 3 10.78 6.70 2.40
CA PHE A 3 10.83 6.18 3.77
C PHE A 3 10.58 4.66 3.93
N ALA A 4 10.03 3.99 2.92
CA ALA A 4 9.63 2.57 2.97
C ALA A 4 10.80 1.57 3.11
N LYS A 5 11.99 1.89 2.56
CA LYS A 5 13.14 0.96 2.57
C LYS A 5 13.67 0.64 3.98
N ARG A 6 13.42 1.50 4.97
CA ARG A 6 13.97 1.35 6.34
C ARG A 6 13.25 0.32 7.21
N ARG A 7 12.11 -0.22 6.79
CA ARG A 7 11.28 -1.13 7.64
C ARG A 7 11.40 -2.62 7.32
N GLY A 8 12.33 -3.04 6.47
CA GLY A 8 12.63 -4.47 6.24
C GLY A 8 11.49 -5.28 5.59
N ARG A 9 10.33 -4.68 5.33
CA ARG A 9 9.29 -5.26 4.47
C ARG A 9 9.72 -5.05 3.03
N GLY A 10 9.73 -6.13 2.25
CA GLY A 10 10.12 -6.15 0.83
C GLY A 10 9.14 -5.40 -0.05
N LEU A 11 8.93 -4.12 0.24
CA LEU A 11 8.14 -3.23 -0.57
C LEU A 11 8.89 -3.01 -1.88
N THR A 12 8.32 -3.56 -2.94
CA THR A 12 8.84 -3.30 -4.28
C THR A 12 8.67 -1.81 -4.57
N SER A 13 9.51 -1.26 -5.44
CA SER A 13 9.37 0.15 -5.85
C SER A 13 7.98 0.46 -6.40
N MET A 14 7.26 -0.54 -6.95
CA MET A 14 5.92 -0.38 -7.49
C MET A 14 4.84 -0.25 -6.41
N ASP A 15 4.88 -1.05 -5.34
CA ASP A 15 3.90 -0.96 -4.25
C ASP A 15 3.92 0.42 -3.58
N GLY A 16 5.12 1.00 -3.44
CA GLY A 16 5.28 2.37 -2.96
C GLY A 16 4.65 3.42 -3.88
N LEU A 17 4.70 3.23 -5.20
CA LEU A 17 4.05 4.13 -6.16
C LEU A 17 2.53 3.98 -6.15
N ILE A 18 2.02 2.75 -6.02
CA ILE A 18 0.59 2.47 -5.88
C ILE A 18 0.06 3.13 -4.61
N ALA A 19 0.72 2.90 -3.47
CA ALA A 19 0.34 3.51 -2.19
C ALA A 19 0.43 5.04 -2.24
N ALA A 20 1.49 5.61 -2.82
CA ALA A 20 1.61 7.06 -2.95
C ALA A 20 0.49 7.67 -3.81
N THR A 21 0.07 6.97 -4.87
CA THR A 21 -1.04 7.41 -5.71
C THR A 21 -2.36 7.41 -4.93
N ALA A 22 -2.62 6.34 -4.17
CA ALA A 22 -3.81 6.24 -3.33
C ALA A 22 -3.86 7.35 -2.25
N ILE A 23 -2.73 7.63 -1.59
CA ILE A 23 -2.62 8.74 -0.62
C ILE A 23 -2.88 10.08 -1.30
N ALA A 24 -2.21 10.35 -2.42
CA ALA A 24 -2.27 11.65 -3.09
C ALA A 24 -3.64 11.98 -3.69
N GLN A 25 -4.51 10.98 -3.84
CA GLN A 25 -5.84 11.12 -4.41
C GLN A 25 -6.95 10.75 -3.42
N GLU A 26 -6.60 10.51 -2.14
CA GLU A 26 -7.55 10.12 -1.09
C GLU A 26 -8.42 8.91 -1.48
N LEU A 27 -7.80 7.87 -2.05
CA LEU A 27 -8.46 6.66 -2.53
C LEU A 27 -8.31 5.50 -1.56
N THR A 28 -9.31 4.61 -1.54
CA THR A 28 -9.21 3.26 -0.96
C THR A 28 -8.51 2.32 -1.95
N LEU A 29 -7.49 1.58 -1.50
CA LEU A 29 -6.81 0.58 -2.31
C LEU A 29 -7.48 -0.80 -2.14
N ALA A 30 -8.12 -1.26 -3.21
CA ALA A 30 -8.63 -2.63 -3.30
C ALA A 30 -7.50 -3.61 -3.67
N THR A 31 -7.18 -4.55 -2.80
CA THR A 31 -6.11 -5.54 -3.04
C THR A 31 -6.29 -6.81 -2.22
N ARG A 32 -5.92 -7.96 -2.80
CA ARG A 32 -5.80 -9.23 -2.05
C ARG A 32 -4.58 -9.28 -1.14
N ASN A 33 -3.56 -8.47 -1.44
CA ASN A 33 -2.27 -8.48 -0.75
C ASN A 33 -2.22 -7.42 0.36
N MET A 34 -3.22 -7.41 1.26
CA MET A 34 -3.34 -6.35 2.27
C MET A 34 -2.04 -6.11 3.06
N LYS A 35 -1.34 -7.19 3.43
CA LYS A 35 -0.10 -7.16 4.23
C LYS A 35 1.05 -6.35 3.63
N ASP A 36 1.09 -6.24 2.30
CA ASP A 36 2.15 -5.48 1.61
C ASP A 36 1.94 -3.98 1.77
N PHE A 37 0.69 -3.56 1.99
CA PHE A 37 0.27 -2.17 2.14
C PHE A 37 -0.05 -1.79 3.59
N GLU A 38 0.01 -2.75 4.53
CA GLU A 38 -0.08 -2.48 5.96
C GLU A 38 1.05 -1.54 6.40
N GLY A 39 0.67 -0.39 6.96
CA GLY A 39 1.61 0.63 7.46
C GLY A 39 1.88 1.82 6.53
N PHE A 40 1.23 1.89 5.35
CA PHE A 40 1.22 3.10 4.52
C PHE A 40 0.22 4.16 4.98
N GLY A 41 -0.71 3.82 5.87
CA GLY A 41 -1.76 4.74 6.33
C GLY A 41 -2.83 5.01 5.28
N ILE A 42 -3.02 4.09 4.33
CA ILE A 42 -4.10 4.12 3.34
C ILE A 42 -5.26 3.22 3.77
N GLU A 43 -6.47 3.55 3.33
CA GLU A 43 -7.61 2.64 3.46
C GLU A 43 -7.45 1.43 2.54
N LEU A 44 -7.64 0.24 3.08
CA LEU A 44 -7.49 -1.03 2.37
C LEU A 44 -8.82 -1.78 2.33
N PHE A 45 -9.09 -2.39 1.19
CA PHE A 45 -10.25 -3.26 0.99
C PHE A 45 -9.81 -4.57 0.33
N ASP A 46 -10.24 -5.72 0.88
CA ASP A 46 -10.00 -7.03 0.27
C ASP A 46 -11.27 -7.53 -0.43
N PRO A 47 -11.35 -7.44 -1.77
CA PRO A 47 -12.54 -7.84 -2.52
C PRO A 47 -12.80 -9.35 -2.53
N TRP A 48 -11.88 -10.17 -2.01
CA TRP A 48 -12.09 -11.63 -1.88
C TRP A 48 -12.75 -12.05 -0.56
N THR A 49 -12.95 -11.12 0.37
CA THR A 49 -13.62 -11.38 1.65
C THR A 49 -15.11 -11.04 1.65
N ALA A 50 -15.62 -10.58 0.50
CA ALA A 50 -17.01 -10.22 0.26
C ALA A 50 -17.80 -11.34 -0.44
#